data_AF-A0A9P3JFE5-F1
#
_entry.id   AF-A0A9P3JFE5-F1
#
_cell.length_a   1.000
_cell.length_b   1.000
_cell.length_c   1.000
_cell.angle_alpha   90.00
_cell.angle_beta   90.00
_cell.angle_gamma   90.00
#
_symmetry.space_group_name_H-M   'P 1'
#
loop_
_entity.id
_entity.type
_entity.pdbx_description
1 polymer ?
#
loop_
_entity_poly.entity_id
_entity_poly.type
_entity_poly.pdbx_seq_one_letter_code
_entity_poly.pdbx_strand_id
1 'polypeptide(L)'
;MAEQAAPPDHEFVYRISPEAEWRHAQAAGRFVGSDFDRQSGFIHLSTADQVGGTVLMFFAGRDDLMLLQIRAHTLGARLVYEPVPDLGLFPHLYCLAPPTDPSASRRSEEAGEEEGVSGMALSAVVQAVKLPLKDGVHMLPSFLSAS
;
A
#
# COMPACT_ATOMS: atom_id res chain seq x y z
N MET A 1 4.53 24.49 16.76
CA MET A 1 3.26 23.88 16.34
C MET A 1 3.43 23.50 14.89
N ALA A 2 3.47 22.21 14.55
CA ALA A 2 3.59 21.78 13.16
C ALA A 2 2.25 22.07 12.49
N GLU A 3 2.25 23.02 11.56
CA GLU A 3 1.16 23.24 10.62
C GLU A 3 0.90 21.90 9.92
N GLN A 4 -0.23 21.25 10.20
CA GLN A 4 -0.64 20.08 9.44
C GLN A 4 -0.99 20.59 8.04
N ALA A 5 -0.02 20.52 7.12
CA ALA A 5 -0.29 20.73 5.71
C ALA A 5 -1.46 19.82 5.32
N ALA A 6 -2.44 20.36 4.58
CA ALA A 6 -3.52 19.56 4.03
C ALA A 6 -2.91 18.33 3.34
N PRO A 7 -3.51 17.14 3.49
CA PRO A 7 -2.96 15.93 2.89
C PRO A 7 -2.79 16.17 1.40
N PRO A 8 -1.60 15.88 0.84
CA PRO A 8 -1.31 16.21 -0.54
C PRO A 8 -2.25 15.43 -1.46
N ASP A 9 -2.90 16.16 -2.37
CA ASP A 9 -3.88 15.63 -3.33
C ASP A 9 -3.16 14.88 -4.46
N HIS A 10 -2.69 13.67 -4.15
CA HIS A 10 -2.08 12.79 -5.14
C HIS A 10 -3.17 12.02 -5.88
N GLU A 11 -3.18 12.07 -7.21
CA GLU A 11 -4.06 11.20 -8.00
C GLU A 11 -3.73 9.71 -7.75
N PHE A 12 -2.44 9.41 -7.59
CA PHE A 12 -1.91 8.07 -7.42
C PHE A 12 -0.97 7.92 -6.22
N VAL A 13 -1.08 6.77 -5.58
CA VAL A 13 -0.12 6.25 -4.61
C VAL A 13 0.37 4.88 -5.08
N TYR A 14 1.49 4.43 -4.53
CA TYR A 14 2.22 3.29 -5.08
C TYR A 14 2.49 2.24 -4.02
N ARG A 15 2.39 0.97 -4.43
CA ARG A 15 2.82 -0.17 -3.62
C ARG A 15 3.92 -0.93 -4.35
N ILE A 16 5.05 -1.11 -3.70
CA ILE A 16 6.07 -2.08 -4.13
C ILE A 16 5.70 -3.42 -3.50
N SER A 17 5.52 -4.46 -4.32
CA SER A 17 5.09 -5.77 -3.85
C SER A 17 5.91 -6.87 -4.52
N PRO A 18 6.34 -7.91 -3.78
CA PRO A 18 6.81 -9.14 -4.40
C PRO A 18 5.79 -9.70 -5.40
N GLU A 19 6.29 -10.26 -6.50
CA GLU A 19 5.45 -10.80 -7.57
C GLU A 19 4.52 -11.90 -7.06
N ALA A 20 5.00 -12.72 -6.12
CA ALA A 20 4.19 -13.76 -5.48
C ALA A 20 3.04 -13.20 -4.62
N GLU A 21 3.29 -12.12 -3.87
CA GLU A 21 2.28 -11.43 -3.06
C GLU A 21 1.22 -10.81 -3.97
N TRP A 22 1.65 -10.17 -5.05
CA TRP A 22 0.73 -9.64 -6.06
C TRP A 22 -0.13 -10.72 -6.71
N ARG A 23 0.47 -11.85 -7.13
CA ARG A 23 -0.27 -12.97 -7.71
C ARG A 23 -1.29 -13.56 -6.73
N HIS A 24 -0.95 -13.66 -5.45
CA HIS A 24 -1.88 -14.11 -4.42
C HIS A 24 -3.05 -13.13 -4.28
N ALA A 25 -2.78 -11.83 -4.25
CA ALA A 25 -3.81 -10.82 -4.21
C ALA A 25 -4.75 -10.91 -5.42
N GLN A 26 -4.20 -11.09 -6.63
CA GLN A 26 -4.96 -11.32 -7.86
C GLN A 26 -5.92 -12.51 -7.75
N ALA A 27 -5.44 -13.64 -7.24
CA ALA A 27 -6.27 -14.83 -7.05
C ALA A 27 -7.36 -14.61 -5.99
N ALA A 28 -7.08 -13.85 -4.94
CA ALA A 28 -8.02 -13.55 -3.86
C ALA A 28 -8.99 -12.39 -4.18
N GLY A 29 -8.72 -11.61 -5.23
CA GLY A 29 -9.46 -10.38 -5.57
C GLY A 29 -9.20 -9.20 -4.62
N ARG A 30 -8.29 -9.35 -3.65
CA ARG A 30 -7.97 -8.35 -2.63
C ARG A 30 -6.50 -8.41 -2.23
N PHE A 31 -5.95 -7.25 -1.88
CA PHE A 31 -4.60 -7.09 -1.39
C PHE A 31 -4.60 -6.91 0.13
N VAL A 32 -4.10 -7.90 0.86
CA VAL A 32 -4.15 -7.96 2.33
C VAL A 32 -2.83 -7.53 3.00
N GLY A 33 -1.90 -6.96 2.23
CA GLY A 33 -0.59 -6.56 2.72
C GLY A 33 0.37 -7.74 2.97
N SER A 34 1.61 -7.37 3.26
CA SER A 34 2.67 -8.30 3.69
C SER A 34 2.58 -8.58 5.20
N ASP A 35 3.46 -9.44 5.71
CA ASP A 35 3.59 -9.64 7.16
C ASP A 35 4.00 -8.35 7.88
N PHE A 36 4.78 -7.48 7.23
CA PHE A 36 5.19 -6.20 7.80
C PHE A 36 4.00 -5.25 7.92
N ASP A 37 3.14 -5.19 6.90
CA ASP A 37 1.92 -4.38 6.94
C ASP A 37 0.94 -4.87 8.02
N ARG A 38 0.82 -6.19 8.20
CA ARG A 38 -0.01 -6.75 9.27
C ARG A 38 0.51 -6.42 10.65
N GLN A 39 1.82 -6.39 10.83
CA GLN A 39 2.46 -6.03 12.10
C GLN A 39 2.32 -4.53 12.41
N SER A 40 2.37 -3.66 11.40
CA SER A 40 2.13 -2.23 11.58
C SER A 40 0.66 -1.85 11.70
N GLY A 41 -0.24 -2.71 11.20
CA GLY A 41 -1.69 -2.48 11.20
C GLY A 41 -2.21 -1.69 9.98
N PHE A 42 -1.36 -1.42 8.99
CA PHE A 42 -1.71 -0.69 7.77
C PHE A 42 -0.83 -1.12 6.60
N ILE A 43 -1.31 -0.93 5.37
CA ILE A 43 -0.50 -1.19 4.16
C ILE A 43 0.38 0.03 3.89
N HIS A 44 1.70 -0.19 3.83
CA HIS A 44 2.65 0.85 3.45
C HIS A 44 2.57 1.13 1.96
N LEU A 45 2.33 2.39 1.63
CA LEU A 45 2.34 2.93 0.28
C LEU A 45 3.41 4.03 0.19
N SER A 46 3.66 4.49 -1.03
CA SER A 46 4.60 5.56 -1.34
C SER A 46 3.97 6.57 -2.29
N THR A 47 4.38 7.83 -2.22
CA THR A 47 4.21 8.77 -3.34
C THR A 47 5.18 8.43 -4.47
N ALA A 48 5.04 9.07 -5.64
CA ALA A 48 5.88 8.79 -6.79
C ALA A 48 7.38 8.99 -6.48
N ASP A 49 7.71 10.12 -5.85
CA ASP A 49 9.09 10.48 -5.48
C ASP A 49 9.70 9.54 -4.42
N GLN A 50 8.85 8.93 -3.59
CA GLN A 50 9.27 8.02 -2.52
C GLN A 50 9.57 6.61 -3.02
N VAL A 51 9.08 6.19 -4.20
CA VAL A 51 9.25 4.82 -4.70
C VAL A 51 10.73 4.45 -4.80
N GLY A 52 11.55 5.33 -5.37
CA GLY A 52 12.99 5.05 -5.56
C GLY A 52 13.72 4.79 -4.24
N GLY A 53 13.52 5.68 -3.25
CA GLY A 53 14.09 5.51 -1.92
C GLY A 53 13.60 4.24 -1.22
N THR A 54 12.30 3.95 -1.33
CA THR A 54 11.68 2.77 -0.70
C THR A 54 12.24 1.46 -1.29
N VAL A 55 12.39 1.38 -2.61
CA VAL A 55 13.02 0.24 -3.28
C VAL A 55 14.46 0.03 -2.78
N LEU A 56 15.25 1.10 -2.71
CA LEU A 56 16.65 1.03 -2.26
C LEU A 56 16.78 0.61 -0.80
N MET A 57 15.89 1.07 0.08
CA MET A 57 15.98 0.78 1.52
C MET A 57 15.48 -0.63 1.88
N PHE A 58 14.40 -1.10 1.25
CA PHE A 58 13.70 -2.31 1.70
C PHE A 58 13.82 -3.50 0.75
N PHE A 59 14.16 -3.27 -0.52
CA PHE A 59 14.09 -4.28 -1.57
C PHE A 59 15.35 -4.39 -2.43
N ALA A 60 16.48 -3.87 -1.95
CA ALA A 60 17.74 -3.90 -2.67
C ALA A 60 18.14 -5.33 -3.11
N GLY A 61 18.49 -5.48 -4.40
CA GLY A 61 18.95 -6.74 -4.97
C GLY A 61 17.86 -7.77 -5.27
N ARG A 62 16.59 -7.45 -5.01
CA ARG A 62 15.45 -8.32 -5.31
C ARG A 62 14.99 -8.12 -6.76
N ASP A 63 14.65 -9.17 -7.50
CA ASP A 63 14.30 -9.06 -8.95
C ASP A 63 12.85 -9.47 -9.28
N ASP A 64 12.13 -9.98 -8.29
CA ASP A 64 10.72 -10.38 -8.34
C ASP A 64 9.81 -9.27 -7.80
N LEU A 65 10.05 -8.00 -8.18
CA LEU A 65 9.24 -6.88 -7.70
C LEU A 65 8.24 -6.38 -8.75
N MET A 66 7.06 -6.01 -8.25
CA MET A 66 6.00 -5.30 -8.95
C MET A 66 5.82 -3.92 -8.32
N LEU A 67 5.54 -2.92 -9.16
CA LEU A 67 5.02 -1.63 -8.75
C LEU A 67 3.54 -1.56 -9.11
N LEU A 68 2.70 -1.40 -8.10
CA LEU A 68 1.26 -1.22 -8.25
C LEU A 68 0.97 0.27 -8.16
N GLN A 69 0.37 0.84 -9.21
CA GLN A 69 -0.19 2.19 -9.17
C GLN A 69 -1.64 2.11 -8.71
N ILE A 70 -1.97 2.86 -7.67
CA ILE A 70 -3.26 2.79 -6.98
C ILE A 70 -3.90 4.17 -7.01
N ARG A 71 -5.18 4.22 -7.37
CA ARG A 71 -5.94 5.48 -7.44
C ARG A 71 -6.32 5.95 -6.04
N ALA A 72 -5.69 7.01 -5.57
CA ALA A 72 -5.76 7.44 -4.17
C ALA A 72 -7.18 7.77 -3.72
N HIS A 73 -7.97 8.48 -4.54
CA HIS A 73 -9.33 8.87 -4.17
C HIS A 73 -10.29 7.68 -3.95
N THR A 74 -9.99 6.49 -4.51
CA THR A 74 -10.80 5.28 -4.27
C THR A 74 -10.59 4.67 -2.89
N LEU A 75 -9.52 5.07 -2.20
CA LEU A 75 -9.18 4.57 -0.87
C LEU A 75 -9.94 5.31 0.24
N GLY A 76 -10.40 6.52 -0.05
CA GLY A 76 -11.20 7.36 0.85
C GLY A 76 -10.45 7.71 2.14
N ALA A 77 -11.21 7.87 3.23
CA ALA A 77 -10.70 8.27 4.54
C ALA A 77 -9.71 7.27 5.19
N ARG A 78 -9.55 6.06 4.62
CA ARG A 78 -8.59 5.05 5.09
C ARG A 78 -7.15 5.34 4.66
N LEU A 79 -6.96 6.20 3.66
CA LEU A 79 -5.65 6.67 3.22
C LEU A 79 -5.23 7.86 4.10
N VAL A 80 -4.22 7.64 4.94
CA VAL A 80 -3.71 8.65 5.86
C VAL A 80 -2.26 8.94 5.49
N TYR A 81 -1.88 10.21 5.45
CA TYR A 81 -0.51 10.64 5.19
C TYR A 81 0.17 10.97 6.52
N GLU A 82 1.20 10.19 6.86
CA GLU A 82 1.89 10.31 8.15
C GLU A 82 3.36 10.73 7.95
N PRO A 83 3.89 11.63 8.80
CA PRO A 83 5.25 12.12 8.66
C PRO A 83 6.28 11.07 9.05
N VAL A 84 7.25 10.86 8.17
CA VAL A 84 8.49 10.14 8.45
C VAL A 84 9.62 11.18 8.52
N PRO A 85 10.40 11.22 9.61
CA PRO A 85 11.50 12.16 9.76
C PRO A 85 12.42 12.16 8.55
N ASP A 86 12.76 13.35 8.05
CA ASP A 86 13.66 13.59 6.92
C ASP A 86 13.21 13.00 5.55
N LEU A 87 12.07 12.29 5.49
CA LEU A 87 11.58 11.60 4.30
C LEU A 87 10.18 12.08 3.84
N GLY A 88 9.50 12.91 4.62
CA GLY A 88 8.22 13.54 4.26
C GLY A 88 7.00 12.70 4.65
N LEU A 89 5.86 12.95 4.00
CA LEU A 89 4.58 12.29 4.31
C LEU A 89 4.42 10.98 3.52
N PHE A 90 4.34 9.85 4.21
CA PHE A 90 4.08 8.55 3.58
C PHE A 90 2.59 8.21 3.64
N PRO A 91 1.99 7.73 2.54
CA PRO A 91 0.64 7.23 2.54
C PRO A 91 0.56 5.85 3.22
N HIS A 92 -0.33 5.72 4.19
CA HIS A 92 -0.66 4.48 4.88
C HIS A 92 -2.15 4.17 4.69
N LEU A 93 -2.45 2.93 4.30
CA LEU A 93 -3.83 2.49 4.10
C LEU A 93 -4.31 1.62 5.25
N TYR A 94 -5.18 2.19 6.08
CA TYR A 94 -5.83 1.54 7.22
C TYR A 94 -7.06 0.73 6.76
N CYS A 95 -6.78 -0.45 6.21
CA CYS A 95 -7.83 -1.38 5.76
C CYS A 95 -7.63 -2.81 6.26
N LEU A 96 -6.62 -3.04 7.10
CA LEU A 96 -6.40 -4.33 7.73
C LEU A 96 -7.33 -4.41 8.95
N ALA A 97 -7.97 -5.56 9.14
CA ALA A 97 -8.70 -5.79 10.39
C ALA A 97 -7.73 -5.56 11.56
N PRO A 98 -8.15 -4.89 12.65
CA PRO A 98 -7.34 -4.87 13.86
C PRO A 98 -7.01 -6.31 14.24
N PRO A 99 -5.82 -6.59 14.79
CA PRO A 99 -5.48 -7.93 15.26
C PRO A 99 -6.62 -8.41 16.16
N THR A 100 -7.35 -9.42 15.70
CA THR A 100 -8.52 -9.91 16.42
C THR A 100 -8.04 -10.51 17.72
N ASP A 101 -8.53 -9.98 18.84
CA ASP A 101 -8.41 -10.67 20.12
C ASP A 101 -9.15 -12.01 19.99
N PRO A 102 -8.46 -13.16 20.13
CA PRO A 102 -9.10 -14.47 20.00
C PRO A 102 -10.22 -14.71 21.04
N SER A 103 -10.35 -13.84 22.06
CA SER A 103 -11.42 -13.89 23.07
C SER A 103 -12.71 -13.15 22.66
N ALA A 104 -12.72 -12.38 21.56
CA ALA A 104 -13.88 -11.58 21.11
C ALA A 104 -14.96 -12.38 20.35
N SER A 105 -14.96 -13.71 20.46
CA SER A 105 -16.06 -14.57 19.98
C SER A 105 -17.29 -14.42 20.88
N ARG A 106 -18.05 -13.32 20.75
CA ARG A 106 -19.44 -13.28 21.22
C ARG A 106 -20.36 -12.59 20.21
N ARG A 107 -21.14 -13.46 19.55
CA ARG A 107 -22.52 -13.31 19.04
C ARG A 107 -22.98 -11.88 18.76
N SER A 108 -23.25 -11.63 17.47
CA SER A 108 -24.41 -10.85 17.04
C SER A 108 -24.93 -11.43 15.73
N GLU A 109 -26.16 -11.93 15.77
CA GLU A 109 -27.01 -12.14 14.60
C GLU A 109 -27.62 -10.77 14.21
N GLU A 110 -27.85 -10.57 12.91
CA GLU A 110 -28.58 -9.44 12.28
C GLU A 110 -27.95 -8.04 12.31
N ALA A 111 -27.16 -7.73 11.28
CA ALA A 111 -27.18 -6.44 10.58
C ALA A 111 -26.58 -6.62 9.17
N GLY A 112 -27.34 -6.29 8.14
CA GLY A 112 -26.84 -6.20 6.77
C GLY A 112 -26.05 -4.92 6.59
N GLU A 113 -24.77 -4.97 6.95
CA GLU A 113 -23.72 -4.01 6.59
C GLU A 113 -22.54 -4.83 6.08
N GLU A 114 -21.73 -4.29 5.16
CA GLU A 114 -20.54 -4.92 4.59
C GLU A 114 -19.43 -5.03 5.67
N GLU A 115 -19.71 -5.79 6.72
CA GLU A 115 -18.88 -6.02 7.89
C GLU A 115 -17.66 -6.87 7.49
N GLY A 116 -16.46 -6.33 7.75
CA GLY A 116 -15.28 -7.17 8.00
C GLY A 116 -14.36 -7.50 6.83
N VAL A 117 -14.48 -6.87 5.66
CA VAL A 117 -13.59 -7.26 4.55
C VAL A 117 -12.25 -6.53 4.58
N SER A 118 -11.28 -7.17 5.26
CA SER A 118 -9.88 -6.74 5.38
C SER A 118 -9.17 -6.69 4.02
N GLY A 119 -8.37 -5.64 3.80
CA GLY A 119 -7.53 -5.44 2.61
C GLY A 119 -8.11 -4.50 1.55
N MET A 120 -7.24 -4.09 0.63
CA MET A 120 -7.55 -3.20 -0.48
C MET A 120 -8.17 -3.97 -1.65
N ALA A 121 -9.25 -3.45 -2.24
CA ALA A 121 -9.84 -4.02 -3.45
C ALA A 121 -8.89 -3.84 -4.65
N LEU A 122 -8.75 -4.87 -5.49
CA LEU A 122 -7.88 -4.77 -6.67
C LEU A 122 -8.36 -3.79 -7.73
N SER A 123 -9.64 -3.44 -7.73
CA SER A 123 -10.19 -2.39 -8.60
C SER A 123 -9.57 -1.01 -8.34
N ALA A 124 -8.92 -0.79 -7.20
CA ALA A 124 -8.15 0.42 -6.91
C ALA A 124 -6.80 0.46 -7.65
N VAL A 125 -6.26 -0.71 -8.04
CA VAL A 125 -5.00 -0.84 -8.78
C VAL A 125 -5.28 -0.56 -10.25
N VAL A 126 -4.77 0.56 -10.77
CA VAL A 126 -4.98 0.96 -12.17
C VAL A 126 -3.98 0.32 -13.11
N GLN A 127 -2.77 0.03 -12.62
CA GLN A 127 -1.77 -0.75 -13.35
C GLN A 127 -0.79 -1.41 -12.38
N ALA A 128 -0.22 -2.54 -12.81
CA ALA A 128 0.84 -3.25 -12.12
C ALA A 128 1.95 -3.55 -13.13
N VAL A 129 3.17 -3.07 -12.85
CA VAL A 129 4.32 -3.24 -13.75
C VAL A 129 5.48 -3.89 -13.02
N LYS A 130 6.29 -4.67 -13.73
CA LYS A 130 7.51 -5.24 -13.14
C LYS A 130 8.53 -4.14 -12.93
N LEU A 131 9.27 -4.21 -11.82
CA LEU A 131 10.44 -3.37 -11.54
C LEU A 131 11.72 -4.16 -11.84
N PRO A 132 12.21 -4.14 -13.09
CA PRO A 132 13.37 -4.93 -13.45
C PRO A 132 14.61 -4.42 -12.71
N LEU A 133 15.43 -5.36 -12.26
CA LEU A 133 16.73 -5.10 -11.67
C LEU A 133 17.80 -5.20 -12.78
N LYS A 134 18.55 -4.13 -12.99
CA LYS A 134 19.65 -4.09 -13.97
C LYS A 134 20.90 -3.54 -13.29
N ASP A 135 22.00 -4.29 -13.37
CA ASP A 135 23.28 -3.91 -12.77
C ASP A 135 23.17 -3.53 -11.27
N GLY A 136 22.27 -4.21 -10.54
CA GLY A 136 22.00 -3.94 -9.13
C GLY A 136 21.08 -2.76 -8.83
N VAL A 137 20.54 -2.09 -9.87
CA VAL A 137 19.65 -0.93 -9.74
C VAL A 137 18.29 -1.22 -10.36
N HIS A 138 17.22 -0.87 -9.66
CA HIS A 138 15.87 -1.01 -10.20
C HIS A 138 15.57 0.09 -11.21
N MET A 139 15.04 -0.30 -12.37
CA MET A 139 14.57 0.66 -13.35
C MET A 139 13.17 1.12 -12.98
N LEU A 140 13.06 2.39 -12.57
CA LEU A 140 11.79 3.00 -12.23
C LEU A 140 10.99 3.35 -13.51
N PRO A 141 9.67 3.11 -13.54
CA PRO A 141 8.83 3.47 -14.68
C PRO A 141 8.79 4.98 -14.91
N SER A 142 8.75 5.39 -16.18
CA SER A 142 8.74 6.82 -16.56
C SER A 142 7.53 7.60 -16.07
N PHE A 143 6.40 6.92 -15.81
CA PHE A 143 5.20 7.57 -15.28
C PHE A 143 5.38 8.11 -13.85
N LEU A 144 6.41 7.66 -13.12
CA LEU A 144 6.73 8.21 -11.80
C LEU A 144 7.29 9.64 -11.88
N SER A 145 7.86 10.03 -13.03
CA SER A 145 8.39 11.38 -13.23
C SER A 145 7.36 12.37 -13.80
N ALA A 146 6.11 11.95 -13.99
CA ALA A 146 5.07 12.71 -14.68
C ALA A 146 3.92 13.18 -13.77
N SER A 147 4.08 13.11 -12.44
CA SER A 147 3.08 13.50 -11.45
C SER A 147 3.41 14.83 -10.77
#